data_AF-A0A932UMD7-F1
#
_entry.id   AF-A0A932UMD7-F1
#
_cell.length_a   1.000
_cell.length_b   1.000
_cell.length_c   1.000
_cell.angle_alpha   90.00
_cell.angle_beta   90.00
_cell.angle_gamma   90.00
#
_symmetry.space_group_name_H-M   'P 1'
#
loop_
_entity.id
_entity.type
_entity.pdbx_description
1 polymer ?
#
loop_
_entity_poly.entity_id
_entity_poly.type
_entity_poly.pdbx_seq_one_letter_code
_entity_poly.pdbx_strand_id
1 'polypeptide(L)' 'MGKGQEYVQRVAQALDVFEQAVVHRENKKPFLDSKVALQQGVDRARTQLMEVVAKVVAEERLRGK' A
#
# COMPACT_ATOMS: atom_id res chain seq x y z
N MET A 1 -9.91 9.58 -18.77
CA MET A 1 -8.57 9.51 -18.14
C MET A 1 -7.79 8.39 -18.81
N GLY A 2 -6.50 8.59 -19.10
CA GLY A 2 -5.67 7.55 -19.70
C GLY A 2 -5.37 6.42 -18.70
N LYS A 3 -5.15 5.19 -19.19
CA LYS A 3 -4.92 4.02 -18.33
C LYS A 3 -3.68 4.16 -17.44
N GLY A 4 -2.65 4.87 -17.91
CA GLY A 4 -1.48 5.21 -17.09
C GLY A 4 -1.83 6.09 -15.88
N GLN A 5 -2.76 7.03 -16.03
CA GLN A 5 -3.21 7.90 -14.94
C GLN A 5 -4.02 7.12 -13.90
N GLU A 6 -4.82 6.15 -14.35
CA GLU A 6 -5.56 5.24 -13.48
C GLU A 6 -4.62 4.37 -12.63
N TYR A 7 -3.52 3.87 -13.22
CA TYR A 7 -2.52 3.11 -12.47
C TYR A 7 -1.77 3.92 -11.44
N VAL A 8 -1.35 5.13 -11.83
CA VAL A 8 -0.72 6.06 -10.89
C VAL A 8 -1.65 6.34 -9.71
N GLN A 9 -2.95 6.55 -9.98
CA GLN A 9 -3.93 6.77 -8.92
C GLN A 9 -4.10 5.54 -8.00
N ARG A 10 -4.17 4.32 -8.56
CA ARG A 10 -4.29 3.08 -7.77
C ARG A 10 -3.06 2.85 -6.89
N VAL A 11 -1.86 3.06 -7.42
CA VAL A 11 -0.62 2.95 -6.65
C VAL A 11 -0.53 4.03 -5.58
N ALA A 12 -0.90 5.28 -5.90
CA ALA A 12 -0.90 6.39 -4.95
C ALA A 12 -1.86 6.13 -3.77
N GLN A 13 -3.07 5.61 -4.03
CA GLN A 13 -4.02 5.24 -2.98
C GLN A 13 -3.47 4.13 -2.07
N ALA A 14 -2.81 3.11 -2.64
CA ALA A 14 -2.22 2.04 -1.86
C ALA A 14 -1.00 2.50 -1.04
N LEU A 15 -0.23 3.46 -1.58
CA LEU A 15 0.89 4.10 -0.87
C LEU A 15 0.39 4.90 0.33
N ASP A 16 -0.64 5.71 0.17
CA ASP A 16 -1.22 6.52 1.26
C ASP A 16 -1.67 5.63 2.45
N VAL A 17 -2.31 4.49 2.17
CA VAL A 17 -2.69 3.51 3.20
C VAL A 17 -1.47 2.94 3.93
N PHE A 18 -0.39 2.63 3.20
CA PHE A 18 0.84 2.15 3.80
C PHE A 18 1.54 3.21 4.65
N GLU A 19 1.62 4.44 4.15
CA GLU A 19 2.21 5.59 4.87
C GLU A 19 1.44 5.86 6.16
N GLN A 20 0.11 5.89 6.12
CA GLN A 20 -0.72 6.05 7.32
C GLN A 20 -0.48 4.93 8.35
N ALA A 21 -0.32 3.68 7.92
CA ALA A 21 -0.02 2.57 8.81
C ALA A 21 1.37 2.73 9.46
N VAL A 22 2.38 3.20 8.71
CA VAL A 22 3.73 3.48 9.23
C VAL A 22 3.68 4.63 10.23
N VAL A 23 3.04 5.75 9.86
CA VAL A 23 2.87 6.92 10.73
C VAL A 23 2.15 6.54 12.01
N HIS A 24 1.11 5.70 11.95
CA HIS A 24 0.40 5.22 13.12
C HIS A 24 1.27 4.34 14.04
N ARG A 25 2.09 3.47 13.45
CA ARG A 25 3.06 2.65 14.20
C ARG A 25 4.15 3.50 14.87
N GLU A 26 4.63 4.54 14.20
CA GLU A 26 5.67 5.43 14.71
C GLU A 26 5.16 6.35 15.81
N ASN A 27 3.95 6.89 15.65
CA ASN A 27 3.29 7.77 16.62
C ASN A 27 2.49 7.02 17.69
N LYS A 28 2.83 5.75 17.94
CA LYS A 28 2.09 4.87 18.85
C LYS A 28 1.89 5.52 20.23
N LYS A 29 0.69 5.39 20.79
CA LYS A 29 0.45 5.68 22.20
C LYS A 29 0.85 4.44 23.02
N PRO A 30 1.88 4.51 23.89
CA PRO A 30 2.49 3.34 24.53
C PRO A 30 1.53 2.44 25.33
N PHE A 31 0.39 2.98 25.74
CA PHE A 31 -0.57 2.33 26.65
C PHE A 31 -1.76 1.67 25.95
N LEU A 32 -1.96 1.89 24.65
CA LEU A 32 -3.16 1.42 23.93
C LEU A 32 -2.84 0.40 22.84
N ASP A 33 -1.65 0.50 22.23
CA ASP A 33 -1.35 -0.25 21.02
C ASP A 33 -0.18 -1.23 21.22
N SER A 34 -0.44 -2.51 20.99
CA SER A 34 0.62 -3.52 20.95
C SER A 34 1.53 -3.26 19.75
N LYS A 35 2.85 -3.17 20.00
CA LYS A 35 3.86 -3.03 18.95
C LYS A 35 3.72 -4.10 17.86
N VAL A 36 3.31 -5.32 18.23
CA VAL A 36 3.10 -6.43 17.30
C VAL A 36 1.85 -6.21 16.44
N ALA A 37 0.74 -5.75 17.03
CA ALA A 37 -0.48 -5.46 16.27
C ALA A 37 -0.27 -4.32 15.27
N LEU A 38 0.45 -3.27 15.67
CA LEU A 38 0.85 -2.18 14.78
C LEU A 38 1.75 -2.65 13.64
N GLN A 39 2.71 -3.54 13.94
CA GLN A 39 3.56 -4.15 12.92
C GLN A 39 2.74 -4.95 11.91
N GLN A 40 1.79 -5.76 12.38
CA GLN A 40 0.90 -6.52 11.49
C GLN A 40 0.04 -5.60 10.61
N GLY A 41 -0.37 -4.43 11.11
CA GLY A 41 -1.06 -3.41 10.32
C GLY A 41 -0.20 -2.90 9.16
N VAL A 42 1.06 -2.55 9.45
CA VAL A 42 2.04 -2.13 8.43
C VAL A 42 2.31 -3.25 7.43
N ASP A 43 2.49 -4.49 7.89
CA ASP A 43 2.78 -5.63 7.03
C ASP A 43 1.62 -5.93 6.07
N ARG A 44 0.37 -5.83 6.55
CA ARG A 44 -0.83 -5.96 5.71
C ARG A 44 -0.90 -4.87 4.64
N ALA A 45 -0.70 -3.60 5.03
CA ALA A 45 -0.70 -2.48 4.09
C ALA A 45 0.42 -2.62 3.04
N ARG A 46 1.60 -3.12 3.45
CA ARG A 46 2.71 -3.42 2.54
C ARG A 46 2.33 -4.48 1.51
N THR A 47 1.71 -5.58 1.93
CA THR A 47 1.26 -6.64 1.03
C THR A 47 0.24 -6.10 0.03
N GLN A 48 -0.72 -5.31 0.48
CA GLN A 48 -1.70 -4.69 -0.40
C GLN A 48 -1.06 -3.77 -1.45
N LEU A 49 -0.09 -2.94 -1.05
CA LEU A 49 0.67 -2.11 -1.98
C LEU A 49 1.38 -2.95 -3.04
N MET A 50 2.07 -4.01 -2.62
CA MET A 50 2.79 -4.91 -3.54
C MET A 50 1.84 -5.61 -4.52
N GLU A 51 0.66 -6.04 -4.05
CA GLU A 51 -0.36 -6.65 -4.92
C GLU A 51 -0.87 -5.66 -5.97
N VAL A 52 -1.10 -4.40 -5.60
CA VAL A 52 -1.54 -3.36 -6.54
C VAL A 52 -0.46 -3.10 -7.59
N VAL A 53 0.80 -2.93 -7.17
CA VAL A 53 1.92 -2.74 -8.09
C VAL A 53 2.08 -3.94 -9.03
N ALA A 54 2.02 -5.16 -8.50
CA ALA A 54 2.13 -6.38 -9.29
C ALA A 54 1.01 -6.48 -10.35
N LYS A 55 -0.24 -6.16 -9.98
CA LYS A 55 -1.38 -6.12 -10.93
C LYS A 55 -1.16 -5.09 -12.03
N VAL A 56 -0.74 -3.88 -11.68
CA VAL A 56 -0.44 -2.81 -12.65
C VAL A 56 0.63 -3.26 -13.65
N VAL A 57 1.75 -3.80 -13.16
CA VAL A 57 2.85 -4.26 -14.00
C VAL A 57 2.43 -5.44 -14.89
N ALA A 58 1.65 -6.38 -14.34
CA ALA A 58 1.15 -7.52 -15.10
C ALA A 58 0.17 -7.08 -16.21
N GLU A 59 -0.76 -6.17 -15.91
CA GLU A 59 -1.70 -5.62 -16.89
C GLU A 59 -0.98 -4.90 -18.03
N GLU A 60 0.04 -4.09 -17.72
CA GLU A 60 0.84 -3.42 -18.76
C GLU A 60 1.69 -4.40 -19.56
N ARG A 61 2.29 -5.42 -18.93
CA ARG A 61 3.05 -6.45 -19.63
C ARG A 61 2.17 -7.27 -20.58
N LEU A 62 0.91 -7.51 -20.23
CA LEU A 62 -0.05 -8.22 -21.09
C LEU A 62 -0.54 -7.35 -22.25
N ARG A 63 -0.63 -6.02 -22.08
CA ARG A 63 -0.98 -5.09 -23.17
C ARG A 63 0.15 -4.84 -24.16
N GLY A 64 1.39 -4.95 -23.71
CA GLY A 64 2.57 -4.84 -24.57
C GLY A 64 2.83 -6.08 -25.45
N LYS A 65 1.96 -7.10 -25.39
CA LYS A 65 1.95 -8.26 -26.28
C LYS A 65 0.76 -8.19 -27.22
#